data_AF-A0A1V3XDP6-F1
#
_entry.id   AF-A0A1V3XDP6-F1
#
_cell.length_a   1.000
_cell.length_b   1.000
_cell.length_c   1.000
_cell.angle_alpha   90.00
_cell.angle_beta   90.00
_cell.angle_gamma   90.00
#
_symmetry.space_group_name_H-M   'P 1'
#
loop_
_entity.id
_entity.type
_entity.pdbx_description
1 polymer ?
#
loop_
_entity_poly.entity_id
_entity_poly.type
_entity_poly.pdbx_seq_one_letter_code
_entity_poly.pdbx_strand_id
1 'polypeptide(L)'
;MTAPLKAIDRQLDPRTRLALGANPDGSLSALLDDCADAATDTLMAAPVWTFDEFTALRDRVAQNLVPMTADIVGRVEKALSAAQEVQLLLPAEPPAAQTDAITDLRTQLDRLLPPGFVTATGRAHLGDLTRYLTASRRRLERLPYALEADRARMQRVHAVQDTYHELLRGLPATRAAAADVRDIARLIEELRVSLWAQQLGTPRAVSEQRIYRAIDAVWSQRP
;
A
#
# COMPACT_ATOMS: atom_id res chain seq x y z
N MET A 1 23.34 -5.66 2.23
CA MET A 1 22.90 -6.08 3.59
C MET A 1 23.91 -5.71 4.67
N THR A 2 23.50 -4.81 5.55
CA THR A 2 24.20 -4.51 6.81
C THR A 2 24.14 -5.72 7.77
N ALA A 3 25.05 -5.79 8.74
CA ALA A 3 25.09 -6.85 9.75
C ALA A 3 23.74 -7.12 10.47
N PRO A 4 22.98 -6.10 10.92
CA PRO A 4 21.66 -6.30 11.51
C PRO A 4 20.64 -7.00 10.58
N LEU A 5 20.66 -6.69 9.28
CA LEU A 5 19.72 -7.29 8.33
C LEU A 5 20.05 -8.75 8.00
N LYS A 6 21.33 -9.13 8.07
CA LYS A 6 21.74 -10.54 7.97
C LYS A 6 21.23 -11.39 9.14
N ALA A 7 21.04 -10.80 10.33
CA ALA A 7 20.49 -11.52 11.47
C ALA A 7 19.00 -11.82 11.27
N ILE A 8 18.24 -10.86 10.72
CA ILE A 8 16.82 -11.03 10.40
C ILE A 8 16.63 -12.10 9.33
N ASP A 9 17.39 -12.06 8.23
CA ASP A 9 17.33 -13.09 7.18
C ASP A 9 17.54 -14.51 7.74
N ARG A 10 18.51 -14.70 8.63
CA ARG A 10 18.77 -16.01 9.27
C ARG A 10 17.63 -16.50 10.16
N GLN A 11 16.79 -15.60 10.67
CA GLN A 11 15.64 -15.93 11.52
C GLN A 11 14.37 -16.21 10.72
N LEU A 12 14.34 -15.91 9.41
CA LEU A 12 13.19 -16.21 8.56
C LEU A 12 13.07 -17.72 8.35
N ASP A 13 11.92 -18.26 8.74
CA ASP A 13 11.58 -19.65 8.46
C ASP A 13 11.37 -19.87 6.95
N PRO A 14 11.45 -21.14 6.48
CA PRO A 14 11.35 -21.44 5.05
C PRO A 14 10.03 -21.02 4.39
N ARG A 15 8.91 -21.04 5.12
CA ARG A 15 7.60 -20.64 4.59
C ARG A 15 7.54 -19.14 4.38
N THR A 16 8.01 -18.37 5.36
CA THR A 16 8.14 -16.91 5.24
C THR A 16 9.05 -16.54 4.08
N ARG A 17 10.23 -17.19 3.96
CA ARG A 17 11.15 -16.94 2.85
C ARG A 17 10.52 -17.20 1.48
N LEU A 18 9.69 -18.24 1.35
CA LEU A 18 8.97 -18.52 0.10
C LEU A 18 7.92 -17.44 -0.20
N ALA A 19 7.12 -17.03 0.80
CA ALA A 19 6.12 -15.98 0.63
C ALA A 19 6.73 -14.63 0.22
N LEU A 20 7.91 -14.32 0.76
CA LEU A 20 8.68 -13.13 0.39
C LEU A 20 9.41 -13.26 -0.95
N GLY A 21 9.49 -14.45 -1.55
CA GLY A 21 10.26 -14.69 -2.78
C GLY A 21 9.70 -13.99 -4.02
N ALA A 22 8.39 -13.75 -4.06
CA ALA A 22 7.69 -13.06 -5.16
C ALA A 22 7.53 -11.54 -4.92
N ASN A 23 8.41 -10.94 -4.11
CA ASN A 23 8.34 -9.52 -3.78
C ASN A 23 8.66 -8.62 -4.99
N PRO A 24 8.07 -7.42 -5.06
CA PRO A 24 8.30 -6.47 -6.15
C PRO A 24 9.69 -5.81 -6.13
N ASP A 25 10.43 -5.87 -5.01
CA ASP A 25 11.79 -5.30 -4.89
C ASP A 25 12.86 -6.14 -5.61
N GLY A 26 12.47 -7.29 -6.15
CA GLY A 26 13.31 -8.15 -7.01
C GLY A 26 14.27 -9.06 -6.24
N SER A 27 14.51 -8.82 -4.95
CA SER A 27 15.28 -9.74 -4.11
C SER A 27 14.90 -9.63 -2.64
N LEU A 28 15.11 -10.71 -1.88
CA LEU A 28 14.87 -10.68 -0.42
C LEU A 28 15.75 -9.64 0.29
N SER A 29 16.99 -9.45 -0.16
CA SER A 29 17.87 -8.40 0.39
C SER A 29 17.27 -7.02 0.19
N ALA A 30 16.82 -6.71 -1.03
CA ALA A 30 16.23 -5.40 -1.34
C ALA A 30 14.96 -5.15 -0.53
N LEU A 31 14.12 -6.17 -0.35
CA LEU A 31 12.94 -6.08 0.51
C LEU A 31 13.31 -5.84 1.98
N LEU A 32 14.33 -6.52 2.50
CA LEU A 32 14.80 -6.30 3.87
C LEU A 32 15.41 -4.92 4.06
N ASP A 33 16.10 -4.40 3.05
CA ASP A 33 16.61 -3.02 3.04
C ASP A 33 15.42 -2.02 3.02
N ASP A 34 14.38 -2.22 2.20
CA ASP A 34 13.15 -1.38 2.20
C ASP A 34 12.39 -1.44 3.54
N CYS A 35 12.32 -2.62 4.18
CA CYS A 35 11.77 -2.76 5.53
C CYS A 35 12.60 -1.98 6.58
N ALA A 36 13.91 -1.86 6.39
CA ALA A 36 14.81 -1.11 7.27
C ALA A 36 14.67 0.40 7.07
N ASP A 37 14.47 0.84 5.83
CA ASP A 37 14.18 2.24 5.51
C ASP A 37 12.84 2.66 6.13
N ALA A 38 11.78 1.87 5.95
CA ALA A 38 10.48 2.10 6.60
C ALA A 38 10.56 2.09 8.15
N ALA A 39 11.42 1.24 8.72
CA ALA A 39 11.67 1.23 10.16
C ALA A 39 12.37 2.53 10.62
N THR A 40 13.35 2.99 9.85
CA THR A 40 14.09 4.23 10.11
C THR A 40 13.16 5.44 10.05
N ASP A 41 12.32 5.55 9.02
CA ASP A 41 11.29 6.60 8.89
C ASP A 41 10.34 6.63 10.10
N THR A 42 9.93 5.45 10.57
CA THR A 42 9.08 5.33 11.75
C THR A 42 9.78 5.83 13.02
N LEU A 43 11.08 5.55 13.17
CA LEU A 43 11.88 5.91 14.35
C LEU A 43 12.36 7.37 14.33
N MET A 44 12.40 8.01 13.15
CA MET A 44 12.88 9.38 12.93
C MET A 44 11.76 10.43 12.90
N ALA A 45 10.63 10.17 13.56
CA ALA A 45 9.36 10.94 13.52
C ALA A 45 9.41 12.48 13.32
N ALA A 46 10.46 13.18 13.74
CA ALA A 46 10.72 14.57 13.39
C ALA A 46 12.23 14.82 13.21
N PRO A 47 12.61 15.80 12.36
CA PRO A 47 14.00 16.23 12.25
C PRO A 47 14.49 16.86 13.55
N VAL A 48 15.76 16.63 13.87
CA VAL A 48 16.45 17.17 15.05
C VAL A 48 17.58 18.11 14.59
N TRP A 49 17.84 19.16 15.35
CA TRP A 49 18.74 20.24 14.92
C TRP A 49 19.91 20.50 15.87
N THR A 50 19.91 19.87 17.04
CA THR A 50 21.02 19.96 18.00
C THR A 50 21.83 18.66 18.03
N PHE A 51 23.10 18.78 18.47
CA PHE A 51 23.98 17.63 18.61
C PHE A 51 23.46 16.62 19.64
N ASP A 52 22.92 17.09 20.76
CA ASP A 52 22.40 16.23 21.82
C ASP A 52 21.15 15.47 21.36
N GLU A 53 20.22 16.15 20.68
CA GLU A 53 19.04 15.51 20.09
C GLU A 53 19.43 14.51 18.99
N PHE A 54 20.43 14.82 18.16
CA PHE A 54 20.96 13.89 17.17
C PHE A 54 21.56 12.65 17.81
N THR A 55 22.36 12.81 18.86
CA THR A 55 22.97 11.69 19.58
C THR A 55 21.90 10.80 20.21
N ALA A 56 20.90 11.39 20.85
CA ALA A 56 19.76 10.66 21.41
C ALA A 56 18.93 9.94 20.33
N LEU A 57 18.68 10.59 19.19
CA LEU A 57 17.97 10.00 18.07
C LEU A 57 18.74 8.80 17.48
N ARG A 58 20.04 8.97 17.24
CA ARG A 58 20.91 7.90 16.73
C ARG A 58 20.89 6.70 17.65
N ASP A 59 21.05 6.89 18.96
CA ASP A 59 21.08 5.80 19.92
C ASP A 59 19.72 5.08 19.99
N ARG A 60 18.62 5.83 19.94
CA ARG A 60 17.27 5.26 19.84
C ARG A 60 17.10 4.44 18.57
N VAL A 61 17.50 4.96 17.40
CA VAL A 61 17.40 4.23 16.13
C VAL A 61 18.24 2.96 16.18
N ALA A 62 19.50 3.05 16.63
CA ALA A 62 20.40 1.89 16.72
C ALA A 62 19.83 0.77 17.62
N GLN A 63 19.21 1.14 18.76
CA GLN A 63 18.60 0.17 19.69
C GLN A 63 17.33 -0.48 19.14
N ASN A 64 16.56 0.23 18.30
CA ASN A 64 15.21 -0.20 17.90
C ASN A 64 15.10 -0.63 16.43
N LEU A 65 16.13 -0.43 15.60
CA LEU A 65 16.07 -0.72 14.17
C LEU A 65 15.74 -2.19 13.90
N VAL A 66 16.52 -3.12 14.48
CA VAL A 66 16.32 -4.57 14.28
C VAL A 66 14.91 -5.04 14.68
N PRO A 67 14.41 -4.80 15.90
CA PRO A 67 13.06 -5.24 16.27
C PRO A 67 11.96 -4.55 15.45
N MET A 68 12.14 -3.29 15.05
CA MET A 68 11.18 -2.58 14.20
C MET A 68 11.15 -3.17 12.79
N THR A 69 12.30 -3.44 12.18
CA THR A 69 12.39 -4.11 10.88
C THR A 69 11.76 -5.49 10.93
N ALA A 70 11.97 -6.27 11.99
CA ALA A 70 11.33 -7.59 12.14
C ALA A 70 9.80 -7.51 12.23
N ASP A 71 9.23 -6.54 12.97
CA ASP A 71 7.77 -6.28 13.00
C ASP A 71 7.24 -5.92 11.61
N ILE A 72 7.96 -5.07 10.87
CA ILE A 72 7.59 -4.67 9.51
C ILE A 72 7.62 -5.88 8.56
N VAL A 73 8.66 -6.72 8.61
CA VAL A 73 8.75 -7.94 7.80
C VAL A 73 7.56 -8.87 8.04
N GLY A 74 7.14 -9.06 9.30
CA GLY A 74 5.96 -9.87 9.62
C GLY A 74 4.63 -9.28 9.09
N ARG A 75 4.54 -7.95 8.92
CA ARG A 75 3.39 -7.30 8.27
C ARG A 75 3.45 -7.46 6.75
N VAL A 76 4.64 -7.33 6.18
CA VAL A 76 4.91 -7.50 4.75
C VAL A 76 4.61 -8.93 4.31
N GLU A 77 4.98 -9.94 5.09
CA GLU A 77 4.66 -11.34 4.81
C GLU A 77 3.14 -11.53 4.61
N LYS A 78 2.32 -10.94 5.48
CA LYS A 78 0.85 -11.01 5.37
C LYS A 78 0.34 -10.31 4.11
N ALA A 79 0.89 -9.14 3.78
CA ALA A 79 0.53 -8.41 2.57
C ALA A 79 0.90 -9.21 1.31
N LEU A 80 2.11 -9.73 1.21
CA LEU A 80 2.56 -10.52 0.06
C LEU A 80 1.82 -11.87 -0.05
N SER A 81 1.47 -12.50 1.07
CA SER A 81 0.60 -13.68 1.06
C SER A 81 -0.77 -13.36 0.46
N ALA A 82 -1.41 -12.26 0.87
CA ALA A 82 -2.67 -11.82 0.30
C ALA A 82 -2.53 -11.45 -1.19
N ALA A 83 -1.43 -10.83 -1.59
CA ALA A 83 -1.14 -10.53 -2.99
C ALA A 83 -1.00 -11.82 -3.83
N GLN A 84 -0.30 -12.83 -3.31
CA GLN A 84 -0.15 -14.12 -3.97
C GLN A 84 -1.50 -14.81 -4.17
N GLU A 85 -2.39 -14.77 -3.19
CA GLU A 85 -3.75 -15.30 -3.34
C GLU A 85 -4.53 -14.59 -4.46
N VAL A 86 -4.37 -13.27 -4.63
CA VAL A 86 -4.96 -12.53 -5.75
C VAL A 86 -4.34 -12.97 -7.08
N GLN A 87 -3.01 -13.07 -7.16
CA GLN A 87 -2.31 -13.48 -8.38
C GLN A 87 -2.70 -14.88 -8.85
N LEU A 88 -2.90 -15.83 -7.92
CA LEU A 88 -3.35 -17.19 -8.25
C LEU A 88 -4.76 -17.24 -8.85
N LEU A 89 -5.62 -16.26 -8.52
CA LEU A 89 -6.97 -16.16 -9.07
C LEU A 89 -7.05 -15.32 -10.35
N LEU A 90 -6.01 -14.55 -10.67
CA LEU A 90 -6.01 -13.72 -11.86
C LEU A 90 -5.82 -14.60 -13.11
N PRO A 91 -6.80 -14.63 -14.04
CA PRO A 91 -6.64 -15.39 -15.27
C PRO A 91 -5.61 -14.69 -16.16
N ALA A 92 -4.75 -15.45 -16.85
CA ALA A 92 -3.87 -14.89 -17.87
C ALA A 92 -4.69 -14.27 -19.01
N GLU A 93 -5.66 -15.03 -19.51
CA GLU A 93 -6.61 -14.64 -20.56
C GLU A 93 -8.03 -14.56 -19.97
N PRO A 94 -8.51 -13.35 -19.60
CA PRO A 94 -9.86 -13.20 -19.08
C PRO A 94 -10.92 -13.32 -20.19
N PRO A 95 -12.13 -13.85 -19.89
CA PRO A 95 -13.26 -13.73 -20.80
C PRO A 95 -13.54 -12.26 -21.14
N ALA A 96 -13.98 -11.98 -22.37
CA ALA A 96 -14.18 -10.62 -22.86
C ALA A 96 -15.06 -9.75 -21.93
N ALA A 97 -16.07 -10.35 -21.29
CA ALA A 97 -16.95 -9.64 -20.36
C ALA A 97 -16.27 -9.22 -19.03
N GLN A 98 -15.13 -9.82 -18.70
CA GLN A 98 -14.36 -9.59 -17.47
C GLN A 98 -13.08 -8.79 -17.71
N THR A 99 -12.68 -8.55 -18.96
CA THR A 99 -11.40 -7.93 -19.32
C THR A 99 -11.15 -6.63 -18.57
N ASP A 100 -12.12 -5.71 -18.53
CA ASP A 100 -11.96 -4.42 -17.86
C ASP A 100 -11.72 -4.56 -16.35
N ALA A 101 -12.47 -5.45 -15.69
CA ALA A 101 -12.34 -5.68 -14.26
C ALA A 101 -10.98 -6.30 -13.91
N ILE A 102 -10.50 -7.24 -14.73
CA ILE A 102 -9.20 -7.87 -14.56
C ILE A 102 -8.06 -6.88 -14.83
N THR A 103 -8.20 -6.01 -15.85
CA THR A 103 -7.24 -4.93 -16.12
C THR A 103 -7.18 -3.92 -14.98
N ASP A 104 -8.32 -3.51 -14.42
CA ASP A 104 -8.37 -2.62 -13.27
C ASP A 104 -7.73 -3.24 -12.01
N LEU A 105 -7.95 -4.53 -11.77
CA LEU A 105 -7.31 -5.26 -10.67
C LEU A 105 -5.78 -5.37 -10.82
N ARG A 106 -5.29 -5.67 -12.03
CA ARG A 106 -3.85 -5.67 -12.31
C ARG A 106 -3.24 -4.29 -12.09
N THR A 107 -3.88 -3.25 -12.63
CA THR A 107 -3.45 -1.85 -12.42
C THR A 107 -3.46 -1.47 -10.94
N GLN A 108 -4.44 -1.94 -10.17
CA GLN A 108 -4.49 -1.72 -8.73
C GLN A 108 -3.33 -2.41 -8.01
N LEU A 109 -3.01 -3.67 -8.33
CA LEU A 109 -1.87 -4.39 -7.76
C LEU A 109 -0.54 -3.67 -8.05
N ASP A 110 -0.32 -3.23 -9.29
CA ASP A 110 0.90 -2.52 -9.69
C ASP A 110 1.08 -1.22 -8.90
N ARG A 111 -0.01 -0.51 -8.59
CA ARG A 111 0.03 0.70 -7.75
C ARG A 111 0.27 0.39 -6.27
N LEU A 112 -0.24 -0.72 -5.77
CA LEU A 112 -0.13 -1.10 -4.35
C LEU A 112 1.21 -1.74 -4.01
N LEU A 113 1.86 -2.38 -4.99
CA LEU A 113 3.09 -3.14 -4.83
C LEU A 113 4.18 -2.72 -5.83
N PRO A 114 4.53 -1.42 -5.93
CA PRO A 114 5.72 -1.02 -6.68
C PRO A 114 7.00 -1.48 -5.97
N PRO A 115 8.17 -1.48 -6.62
CA PRO A 115 9.44 -1.53 -5.91
C PRO A 115 9.52 -0.39 -4.87
N GLY A 116 9.95 -0.70 -3.65
CA GLY A 116 9.97 0.21 -2.50
C GLY A 116 8.61 0.38 -1.81
N PHE A 117 7.67 -0.56 -2.01
CA PHE A 117 6.30 -0.40 -1.47
C PHE A 117 6.25 -0.34 0.06
N VAL A 118 7.23 -0.91 0.78
CA VAL A 118 7.18 -0.96 2.25
C VAL A 118 7.37 0.44 2.81
N THR A 119 8.40 1.15 2.34
CA THR A 119 8.63 2.56 2.70
C THR A 119 7.52 3.46 2.16
N ALA A 120 7.09 3.26 0.90
CA ALA A 120 6.02 4.07 0.31
C ALA A 120 4.68 3.94 1.07
N THR A 121 4.34 2.73 1.52
CA THR A 121 3.14 2.46 2.32
C THR A 121 3.30 3.02 3.74
N GLY A 122 4.48 2.81 4.33
CA GLY A 122 4.79 3.13 5.72
C GLY A 122 4.17 2.12 6.70
N ARG A 123 4.88 1.88 7.81
CA ARG A 123 4.53 0.85 8.80
C ARG A 123 3.08 0.91 9.28
N ALA A 124 2.56 2.13 9.50
CA ALA A 124 1.21 2.34 10.00
C ALA A 124 0.11 1.78 9.08
N HIS A 125 0.38 1.69 7.78
CA HIS A 125 -0.60 1.32 6.75
C HIS A 125 -0.38 -0.07 6.14
N LEU A 126 0.65 -0.82 6.53
CA LEU A 126 0.86 -2.19 6.02
C LEU A 126 -0.30 -3.14 6.35
N GLY A 127 -0.99 -2.89 7.47
CA GLY A 127 -2.23 -3.59 7.80
C GLY A 127 -3.38 -3.27 6.82
N ASP A 128 -3.49 -2.00 6.41
CA ASP A 128 -4.47 -1.57 5.40
C ASP A 128 -4.15 -2.16 4.03
N LEU A 129 -2.87 -2.21 3.65
CA LEU A 129 -2.42 -2.86 2.40
C LEU A 129 -2.87 -4.32 2.33
N THR A 130 -2.68 -5.08 3.41
CA THR A 130 -3.16 -6.47 3.49
C THR A 130 -4.68 -6.55 3.28
N ARG A 131 -5.43 -5.60 3.86
CA ARG A 131 -6.90 -5.52 3.72
C ARG A 131 -7.32 -5.14 2.30
N TYR A 132 -6.62 -4.25 1.63
CA TYR A 132 -6.87 -3.87 0.22
C TYR A 132 -6.67 -5.05 -0.72
N LEU A 133 -5.60 -5.82 -0.53
CA LEU A 133 -5.33 -7.03 -1.30
C LEU A 133 -6.39 -8.11 -1.03
N THR A 134 -6.79 -8.28 0.23
CA THR A 134 -7.89 -9.20 0.60
C THR A 134 -9.23 -8.80 -0.04
N ALA A 135 -9.52 -7.50 -0.14
CA ALA A 135 -10.72 -7.02 -0.83
C ALA A 135 -10.66 -7.29 -2.34
N SER A 136 -9.48 -7.15 -2.95
CA SER A 136 -9.23 -7.47 -4.37
C SER A 136 -9.47 -8.95 -4.65
N ARG A 137 -9.03 -9.85 -3.75
CA ARG A 137 -9.33 -11.28 -3.82
C ARG A 137 -10.84 -11.55 -3.80
N ARG A 138 -11.57 -10.94 -2.86
CA ARG A 138 -13.03 -11.09 -2.76
C ARG A 138 -13.77 -10.56 -3.99
N ARG A 139 -13.25 -9.49 -4.61
CA ARG A 139 -13.77 -8.98 -5.89
C ARG A 139 -13.64 -10.04 -6.98
N LEU A 140 -12.45 -10.64 -7.14
CA LEU A 140 -12.19 -11.70 -8.12
C LEU A 140 -13.11 -12.90 -7.94
N GLU A 141 -13.23 -13.42 -6.71
CA GLU A 141 -14.08 -14.58 -6.41
C GLU A 141 -15.55 -14.36 -6.78
N ARG A 142 -16.03 -13.11 -6.65
CA ARG A 142 -17.43 -12.76 -6.90
C ARG A 142 -17.68 -12.27 -8.32
N LEU A 143 -16.65 -11.93 -9.08
CA LEU A 143 -16.75 -11.31 -10.40
C LEU A 143 -17.64 -12.12 -11.37
N PRO A 144 -17.51 -13.46 -11.49
CA PRO A 144 -18.32 -14.25 -12.43
C PRO A 144 -19.83 -14.20 -12.16
N TYR A 145 -20.23 -13.94 -10.92
CA TYR A 145 -21.63 -13.98 -10.48
C TYR A 145 -22.32 -12.62 -10.50
N ALA A 146 -21.58 -11.52 -10.70
CA ALA A 146 -22.10 -10.17 -10.49
C ALA A 146 -21.44 -9.13 -11.41
N LEU A 147 -21.27 -9.44 -12.70
CA LEU A 147 -20.54 -8.61 -13.67
C LEU A 147 -21.06 -7.17 -13.78
N GLU A 148 -22.38 -6.97 -13.95
CA GLU A 148 -22.95 -5.62 -14.09
C GLU A 148 -22.81 -4.80 -12.81
N ALA A 149 -22.97 -5.44 -11.64
CA ALA A 149 -22.76 -4.78 -10.36
C ALA A 149 -21.28 -4.44 -10.12
N ASP A 150 -20.35 -5.29 -10.55
CA ASP A 150 -18.92 -4.99 -10.53
C ASP A 150 -18.60 -3.79 -11.42
N ARG A 151 -19.10 -3.79 -12.66
CA ARG A 151 -18.90 -2.71 -13.63
C ARG A 151 -19.40 -1.37 -13.08
N ALA A 152 -20.59 -1.33 -12.47
CA ALA A 152 -21.13 -0.13 -11.86
C ALA A 152 -20.27 0.38 -10.68
N ARG A 153 -19.76 -0.54 -9.83
CA ARG A 153 -18.85 -0.17 -8.72
C ARG A 153 -17.51 0.34 -9.25
N MET A 154 -16.97 -0.30 -10.28
CA MET A 154 -15.71 0.08 -10.92
C MET A 154 -15.80 1.48 -11.52
N GLN A 155 -16.89 1.79 -12.23
CA GLN A 155 -17.13 3.14 -12.79
C GLN A 155 -17.12 4.23 -11.70
N ARG A 156 -17.73 3.97 -10.54
CA ARG A 156 -17.71 4.90 -9.40
C ARG A 156 -16.31 5.15 -8.87
N VAL A 157 -15.46 4.12 -8.85
CA VAL A 157 -14.06 4.25 -8.46
C VAL A 157 -13.25 4.99 -9.52
N HIS A 158 -13.47 4.71 -10.80
CA HIS A 158 -12.79 5.41 -11.90
C HIS A 158 -13.10 6.91 -11.89
N ALA A 159 -14.36 7.31 -11.65
CA ALA A 159 -14.73 8.72 -11.56
C ALA A 159 -13.92 9.51 -10.50
N VAL A 160 -13.75 8.95 -9.29
CA VAL A 160 -12.91 9.59 -8.25
C VAL A 160 -11.42 9.50 -8.57
N GLN A 161 -10.96 8.42 -9.22
CA GLN A 161 -9.57 8.25 -9.64
C GLN A 161 -9.17 9.25 -10.71
N ASP A 162 -10.03 9.50 -11.70
CA ASP A 162 -9.80 10.46 -12.76
C ASP A 162 -9.64 11.87 -12.18
N THR A 163 -10.52 12.25 -11.26
CA THR A 163 -10.44 13.54 -10.55
C THR A 163 -9.15 13.65 -9.72
N TYR A 164 -8.74 12.56 -9.07
CA TYR A 164 -7.46 12.51 -8.35
C TYR A 164 -6.25 12.62 -9.29
N HIS A 165 -6.29 11.98 -10.47
CA HIS A 165 -5.22 12.11 -11.47
C HIS A 165 -5.15 13.53 -12.07
N GLU A 166 -6.29 14.21 -12.24
CA GLU A 166 -6.33 15.62 -12.61
C GLU A 166 -5.69 16.52 -11.56
N LEU A 167 -5.99 16.27 -10.28
CA LEU A 167 -5.33 16.95 -9.17
C LEU A 167 -3.81 16.78 -9.25
N LEU A 168 -3.32 15.54 -9.40
CA LEU A 168 -1.88 15.26 -9.47
C LEU A 168 -1.21 15.97 -10.67
N ARG A 169 -1.84 15.96 -11.86
CA ARG A 169 -1.31 16.66 -13.04
C ARG A 169 -1.25 18.17 -12.86
N GLY A 170 -2.12 18.72 -12.01
CA GLY A 170 -2.18 20.15 -11.72
C GLY A 170 -1.23 20.62 -10.62
N LEU A 171 -0.62 19.73 -9.84
CA LEU A 171 0.24 20.08 -8.71
C LEU A 171 1.73 19.99 -9.08
N PRO A 172 2.59 20.88 -8.54
CA PRO A 172 4.04 20.66 -8.55
C PRO A 172 4.40 19.34 -7.84
N ALA A 173 5.48 18.67 -8.28
CA ALA A 173 5.87 17.36 -7.75
C ALA A 173 6.02 17.32 -6.22
N THR A 174 6.56 18.37 -5.61
CA THR A 174 6.72 18.49 -4.15
C THR A 174 5.36 18.53 -3.42
N ARG A 175 4.36 19.22 -3.99
CA ARG A 175 3.02 19.32 -3.42
C ARG A 175 2.20 18.06 -3.66
N ALA A 176 2.36 17.44 -4.84
CA ALA A 176 1.75 16.14 -5.17
C ALA A 176 2.24 15.03 -4.22
N ALA A 177 3.48 15.14 -3.73
CA ALA A 177 4.05 14.23 -2.76
C ALA A 177 3.64 14.53 -1.29
N ALA A 178 2.82 15.55 -1.01
CA ALA A 178 2.43 15.87 0.36
C ALA A 178 1.49 14.81 0.97
N ALA A 179 1.48 14.72 2.30
CA ALA A 179 0.79 13.67 3.04
C ALA A 179 -0.72 13.65 2.82
N ASP A 180 -1.35 14.83 2.72
CA ASP A 180 -2.79 14.98 2.47
C ASP A 180 -3.20 14.51 1.07
N VAL A 181 -2.35 14.73 0.05
CA VAL A 181 -2.57 14.22 -1.32
C VAL A 181 -2.42 12.71 -1.36
N ARG A 182 -1.39 12.15 -0.72
CA ARG A 182 -1.23 10.68 -0.59
C ARG A 182 -2.40 10.04 0.16
N ASP A 183 -2.98 10.75 1.13
CA ASP A 183 -4.13 10.26 1.89
C ASP A 183 -5.41 10.13 1.04
N ILE A 184 -5.54 10.92 -0.02
CA ILE A 184 -6.64 10.77 -1.00
C ILE A 184 -6.53 9.43 -1.75
N ALA A 185 -5.32 9.04 -2.17
CA ALA A 185 -5.13 7.71 -2.78
C ALA A 185 -5.56 6.59 -1.82
N ARG A 186 -5.30 6.74 -0.51
CA ARG A 186 -5.77 5.79 0.50
C ARG A 186 -7.29 5.78 0.60
N LEU A 187 -7.95 6.94 0.61
CA LEU A 187 -9.41 7.01 0.60
C LEU A 187 -10.02 6.30 -0.62
N ILE A 188 -9.37 6.34 -1.77
CA ILE A 188 -9.81 5.60 -2.96
C ILE A 188 -9.75 4.10 -2.68
N GLU A 189 -8.66 3.59 -2.12
CA GLU A 189 -8.54 2.17 -1.75
C GLU A 189 -9.56 1.77 -0.66
N GLU A 190 -9.85 2.65 0.29
CA GLU A 190 -10.93 2.46 1.26
C GLU A 190 -12.31 2.37 0.59
N LEU A 191 -12.58 3.21 -0.42
CA LEU A 191 -13.79 3.13 -1.21
C LEU A 191 -13.88 1.76 -1.89
N ARG A 192 -12.77 1.25 -2.46
CA ARG A 192 -12.73 -0.09 -3.05
C ARG A 192 -13.12 -1.17 -2.01
N VAL A 193 -12.54 -1.16 -0.81
CA VAL A 193 -12.93 -2.10 0.26
C VAL A 193 -14.43 -2.00 0.57
N SER A 194 -14.97 -0.80 0.68
CA SER A 194 -16.39 -0.58 0.98
C SER A 194 -17.36 -1.10 -0.11
N LEU A 195 -16.90 -1.18 -1.36
CA LEU A 195 -17.72 -1.61 -2.49
C LEU A 195 -17.71 -3.13 -2.68
N TRP A 196 -16.57 -3.78 -2.45
CA TRP A 196 -16.39 -5.22 -2.74
C TRP A 196 -16.29 -6.10 -1.49
N ALA A 197 -15.95 -5.54 -0.33
CA ALA A 197 -15.58 -6.31 0.86
C ALA A 197 -16.00 -5.65 2.19
N GLN A 198 -17.24 -5.17 2.29
CA GLN A 198 -17.77 -4.45 3.46
C GLN A 198 -17.48 -5.11 4.82
N GLN A 199 -17.51 -6.44 4.88
CA GLN A 199 -17.25 -7.20 6.11
C GLN A 199 -15.81 -7.03 6.65
N LEU A 200 -14.86 -6.60 5.84
CA LEU A 200 -13.49 -6.28 6.29
C LEU A 200 -13.43 -4.96 7.08
N GLY A 201 -14.47 -4.14 6.99
CA GLY A 201 -14.50 -2.82 7.59
C GLY A 201 -13.58 -1.81 6.91
N THR A 202 -13.73 -0.56 7.32
CA THR A 202 -12.84 0.56 6.97
C THR A 202 -12.47 1.28 8.27
N PRO A 203 -11.22 1.72 8.46
CA PRO A 203 -10.79 2.42 9.67
C PRO A 203 -11.45 3.78 9.82
N ARG A 204 -11.99 4.33 8.73
CA ARG A 204 -12.72 5.60 8.67
C ARG A 204 -13.84 5.52 7.66
N ALA A 205 -14.91 6.27 7.92
CA ALA A 205 -16.05 6.32 7.02
C ALA A 205 -15.66 6.93 5.67
N VAL A 206 -15.96 6.23 4.56
CA VAL A 206 -15.57 6.60 3.20
C VAL A 206 -16.78 6.69 2.27
N SER A 207 -16.73 7.60 1.29
CA SER A 207 -17.67 7.71 0.18
C SER A 207 -17.04 8.56 -0.93
N GLU A 208 -17.59 8.50 -2.15
CA GLU A 208 -17.16 9.37 -3.26
C GLU A 208 -17.21 10.85 -2.87
N GLN A 209 -18.30 11.30 -2.25
CA GLN A 209 -18.44 12.69 -1.81
C GLN A 209 -17.35 13.12 -0.81
N ARG A 210 -16.91 12.21 0.08
CA ARG A 210 -15.80 12.51 0.99
C ARG A 210 -14.46 12.63 0.26
N ILE A 211 -14.24 11.80 -0.77
CA ILE A 211 -13.04 11.87 -1.61
C ILE A 211 -13.03 13.19 -2.40
N TYR A 212 -14.14 13.56 -3.04
CA TYR A 212 -14.24 14.83 -3.75
C TYR A 212 -13.98 16.04 -2.83
N ARG A 213 -14.54 16.05 -1.62
CA ARG A 213 -14.25 17.11 -0.63
C ARG A 213 -12.78 17.17 -0.23
N ALA A 214 -12.11 16.01 -0.11
CA ALA A 214 -10.68 15.98 0.19
C ALA A 214 -9.86 16.56 -0.97
N ILE A 215 -10.24 16.26 -2.22
CA ILE A 215 -9.63 16.84 -3.43
C ILE A 215 -9.84 18.36 -3.47
N ASP A 216 -11.07 18.84 -3.23
CA ASP A 216 -11.41 20.27 -3.23
C ASP A 216 -10.62 21.05 -2.16
N ALA A 217 -10.40 20.43 -0.99
CA ALA A 217 -9.60 21.01 0.08
C ALA A 217 -8.14 21.23 -0.34
N VAL A 218 -7.55 20.29 -1.09
CA VAL A 218 -6.20 20.45 -1.64
C VAL A 218 -6.17 21.57 -2.68
N TRP A 219 -7.16 21.63 -3.57
CA TRP A 219 -7.26 22.71 -4.56
C TRP A 219 -7.36 24.10 -3.94
N SER A 220 -8.11 24.21 -2.84
CA SER A 220 -8.32 25.48 -2.12
C SER A 220 -7.05 26.00 -1.42
N GLN A 221 -6.05 25.15 -1.23
CA GLN A 221 -4.77 25.49 -0.61
C GLN A 221 -3.67 25.79 -1.65
N ARG A 222 -4.04 25.92 -2.93
CA ARG A 222 -3.10 26.27 -3.99
C ARG A 222 -2.66 27.74 -3.79
N PRO A 223 -1.35 28.02 -3.71
CA PRO A 223 -0.85 29.39 -3.62
C PRO A 223 -1.12 30.18 -4.90
#